data_AF-A0AAV1CX55-F1
#
_entry.id   AF-A0AAV1CX55-F1
#
_cell.length_a   1.000
_cell.length_b   1.000
_cell.length_c   1.000
_cell.angle_alpha   90.00
_cell.angle_beta   90.00
_cell.angle_gamma   90.00
#
_symmetry.space_group_name_H-M   'P 1'
#
loop_
_entity.id
_entity.type
_entity.pdbx_description
1 polymer ?
#
loop_
_entity_poly.entity_id
_entity_poly.type
_entity_poly.pdbx_seq_one_letter_code
_entity_poly.pdbx_strand_id
1 'polypeptide(L)'
;MSNASPNLKADMEGTTNTSFRERYAKLIEGSSWLSQFCHGSNPWMARYVYGLIFLVMNLLAWAVRDYGQDILTEMKRLKECKGGKECLGAEGVLRVSLGCFLFYFIMFLSTAGTSKLHERRELWHSGWWSAKIIMMLVLILLPFLLPPQIIEFYGEVAHFGAGVFLLIQLVSIISFITWLNDCCQSEKYADRCRIHLMLLATAAYVICILGIILMYIWYTPESSCLLNIFFITWTIVLLQLMTSVSLHPKVNAGFLTPGFMGLYVVFLCWSAIRSEPPEEKCIRKAQSAAHGDWLTIISFVVAVIAIVIATFSTGIDSKCFQFKKDESEKEDDVPYGYPFFHFVFATGAMYFAMLLIGWNSHHSMKKWTIDVGWTSTWVRIVNEWLAAAVYSQTKKMTKLHKPFTLIAKREFLEFNFKSDPIRVYIPEKGHF
;
A
#
# COMPACT_ATOMS: atom_id res chain seq x y z
N MET A 1 -40.38 50.02 -27.94
CA MET A 1 -40.66 48.61 -28.32
C MET A 1 -39.55 48.20 -29.26
N SER A 2 -38.50 47.55 -28.73
CA SER A 2 -38.34 46.08 -28.66
C SER A 2 -38.03 45.51 -30.05
N ASN A 3 -36.97 44.73 -30.31
CA ASN A 3 -35.83 44.25 -29.53
C ASN A 3 -34.80 43.78 -30.57
N ALA A 4 -33.54 44.12 -30.41
CA ALA A 4 -32.44 43.45 -31.10
C ALA A 4 -32.11 42.15 -30.34
N SER A 5 -31.95 41.03 -31.04
CA SER A 5 -31.40 39.79 -30.47
C SER A 5 -30.26 39.27 -31.36
N PRO A 6 -29.01 39.22 -30.85
CA PRO A 6 -27.89 38.54 -31.47
C PRO A 6 -27.70 37.19 -30.77
N ASN A 7 -27.81 36.06 -31.46
CA ASN A 7 -27.27 34.78 -30.98
C ASN A 7 -27.21 33.74 -32.12
N LEU A 8 -26.13 33.78 -32.89
CA LEU A 8 -25.75 32.72 -33.82
C LEU A 8 -24.30 32.33 -33.55
N LYS A 9 -24.03 31.77 -32.36
CA LYS A 9 -22.72 31.20 -32.01
C LYS A 9 -22.76 30.10 -30.93
N ALA A 10 -23.95 29.64 -30.51
CA ALA A 10 -24.09 28.65 -29.42
C ALA A 10 -24.49 27.23 -29.87
N ASP A 11 -24.76 26.99 -31.16
CA ASP A 11 -25.31 25.70 -31.62
C ASP A 11 -24.28 24.74 -32.25
N MET A 12 -22.98 24.99 -32.10
CA MET A 12 -21.93 24.16 -32.72
C MET A 12 -21.06 23.35 -31.75
N GLU A 13 -21.28 23.44 -30.43
CA GLU A 13 -20.58 22.64 -29.41
C GLU A 13 -21.45 21.56 -28.75
N GLY A 14 -22.79 21.68 -28.78
CA GLY A 14 -23.70 20.72 -28.16
C GLY A 14 -23.93 19.44 -28.96
N THR A 15 -23.77 19.50 -30.28
CA THR A 15 -24.16 18.43 -31.23
C THR A 15 -23.06 17.38 -31.43
N THR A 16 -21.80 17.72 -31.14
CA THR A 16 -20.65 16.81 -31.30
C THR A 16 -20.54 15.80 -30.16
N ASN A 17 -20.75 16.24 -28.90
CA ASN A 17 -20.65 15.38 -27.71
C ASN A 17 -21.82 14.37 -27.59
N THR A 18 -23.03 14.77 -27.96
CA THR A 18 -24.20 13.88 -28.00
C THR A 18 -24.05 12.82 -29.09
N SER A 19 -23.59 13.19 -30.29
CA SER A 19 -23.36 12.21 -31.36
C SER A 19 -22.23 11.23 -31.05
N PHE A 20 -21.21 11.64 -30.28
CA PHE A 20 -20.11 10.76 -29.89
C PHE A 20 -20.56 9.75 -28.83
N ARG A 21 -21.35 10.19 -27.84
CA ARG A 21 -21.92 9.34 -26.79
C ARG A 21 -22.92 8.33 -27.36
N GLU A 22 -23.76 8.72 -28.31
CA GLU A 22 -24.68 7.82 -29.01
C GLU A 22 -23.93 6.83 -29.93
N ARG A 23 -22.85 7.26 -30.58
CA ARG A 23 -22.02 6.38 -31.43
C ARG A 23 -21.23 5.38 -30.59
N TYR A 24 -20.78 5.78 -29.39
CA TYR A 24 -20.18 4.88 -28.39
C TYR A 24 -21.21 3.90 -27.81
N ALA A 25 -22.42 4.37 -27.48
CA ALA A 25 -23.50 3.52 -26.97
C ALA A 25 -23.93 2.45 -27.99
N LYS A 26 -24.02 2.81 -29.28
CA LYS A 26 -24.32 1.87 -30.38
C LYS A 26 -23.20 0.85 -30.64
N LEU A 27 -21.93 1.20 -30.38
CA LEU A 27 -20.80 0.26 -30.48
C LEU A 27 -20.80 -0.76 -29.32
N ILE A 28 -21.42 -0.44 -28.18
CA ILE A 28 -21.45 -1.29 -26.98
C ILE A 28 -22.48 -2.42 -27.09
N GLU A 29 -23.62 -2.19 -27.78
CA GLU A 29 -24.77 -3.10 -27.87
C GLU A 29 -24.51 -4.42 -28.64
N GLY A 30 -23.47 -4.48 -29.48
CA GLY A 30 -23.15 -5.69 -30.27
C GLY A 30 -21.78 -6.31 -30.01
N SER A 31 -21.05 -5.83 -28.99
CA SER A 31 -19.63 -6.11 -28.84
C SER A 31 -19.34 -7.22 -27.81
N SER A 32 -18.48 -8.17 -28.18
CA SER A 32 -17.95 -9.23 -27.30
C SER A 32 -17.51 -8.70 -25.93
N TRP A 33 -17.60 -9.52 -24.88
CA TRP A 33 -17.05 -9.20 -23.55
C TRP A 33 -15.59 -8.70 -23.63
N LEU A 34 -14.81 -9.23 -24.58
CA LEU A 34 -13.44 -8.79 -24.87
C LEU A 34 -13.36 -7.35 -25.39
N SER A 35 -14.26 -6.92 -26.26
CA SER A 35 -14.27 -5.53 -26.76
C SER A 35 -14.78 -4.54 -25.71
N GLN A 36 -15.72 -4.97 -24.85
CA GLN A 36 -16.14 -4.18 -23.70
C GLN A 36 -15.01 -4.00 -22.68
N PHE A 37 -14.23 -5.06 -22.42
CA PHE A 37 -13.04 -4.97 -21.57
C PHE A 37 -11.93 -4.14 -22.21
N CYS A 38 -11.68 -4.26 -23.52
CA CYS A 38 -10.61 -3.52 -24.20
C CYS A 38 -10.90 -2.01 -24.30
N HIS A 39 -12.18 -1.61 -24.44
CA HIS A 39 -12.56 -0.23 -24.72
C HIS A 39 -13.39 0.47 -23.64
N GLY A 40 -13.92 -0.27 -22.65
CA GLY A 40 -14.68 0.29 -21.54
C GLY A 40 -13.77 1.02 -20.54
N SER A 41 -14.09 2.29 -20.24
CA SER A 41 -13.42 3.05 -19.17
C SER A 41 -14.19 2.87 -17.86
N ASN A 42 -13.62 2.16 -16.89
CA ASN A 42 -14.19 2.05 -15.55
C ASN A 42 -13.08 2.11 -14.48
N PRO A 43 -12.90 3.23 -13.77
CA PRO A 43 -11.81 3.39 -12.79
C PRO A 43 -11.94 2.46 -11.59
N TRP A 44 -13.16 2.07 -11.21
CA TRP A 44 -13.42 1.12 -10.13
C TRP A 44 -13.02 -0.30 -10.50
N MET A 45 -13.18 -0.70 -11.76
CA MET A 45 -12.71 -1.99 -12.26
C MET A 45 -11.19 -1.98 -12.48
N ALA A 46 -10.65 -0.87 -12.98
CA ALA A 46 -9.25 -0.74 -13.34
C ALA A 46 -8.29 -1.07 -12.19
N ARG A 47 -8.58 -0.61 -10.96
CA ARG A 47 -7.78 -0.97 -9.77
C ARG A 47 -7.67 -2.48 -9.56
N TYR A 48 -8.77 -3.23 -9.73
CA TYR A 48 -8.75 -4.68 -9.52
C TYR A 48 -7.98 -5.39 -10.63
N VAL A 49 -8.08 -4.90 -11.86
CA VAL A 49 -7.27 -5.41 -12.98
C VAL A 49 -5.78 -5.17 -12.71
N TYR A 50 -5.39 -3.98 -12.25
CA TYR A 50 -4.00 -3.73 -11.83
C TYR A 50 -3.59 -4.60 -10.64
N GLY A 51 -4.46 -4.82 -9.66
CA GLY A 51 -4.23 -5.76 -8.55
C GLY A 51 -3.97 -7.19 -9.04
N LEU A 52 -4.76 -7.66 -10.00
CA LEU A 52 -4.60 -8.99 -10.59
C LEU A 52 -3.30 -9.09 -11.42
N ILE A 53 -2.99 -8.08 -12.23
CA ILE A 53 -1.72 -8.00 -12.97
C ILE A 53 -0.54 -8.14 -12.00
N PHE A 54 -0.56 -7.38 -10.89
CA PHE A 54 0.48 -7.46 -9.87
C PHE A 54 0.63 -8.86 -9.28
N LEU A 55 -0.49 -9.52 -8.94
CA LEU A 55 -0.49 -10.91 -8.48
C LEU A 55 0.14 -11.85 -9.53
N VAL A 56 -0.25 -11.75 -10.79
CA VAL A 56 0.32 -12.57 -11.87
C VAL A 56 1.82 -12.33 -12.02
N MET A 57 2.27 -11.07 -11.95
CA MET A 57 3.69 -10.72 -12.02
C MET A 57 4.50 -11.31 -10.86
N ASN A 58 3.94 -11.29 -9.66
CA ASN A 58 4.56 -11.89 -8.48
C ASN A 58 4.65 -13.42 -8.58
N LEU A 59 3.59 -14.07 -9.07
CA LEU A 59 3.61 -15.51 -9.34
C LEU A 59 4.58 -15.87 -10.47
N LEU A 60 4.70 -15.03 -11.50
CA LEU A 60 5.69 -15.21 -12.56
C LEU A 60 7.11 -15.10 -12.02
N ALA A 61 7.41 -14.09 -11.20
CA ALA A 61 8.73 -13.94 -10.57
C ALA A 61 9.08 -15.15 -9.70
N TRP A 62 8.11 -15.65 -8.93
CA TRP A 62 8.26 -16.89 -8.16
C TRP A 62 8.50 -18.12 -9.07
N ALA A 63 7.74 -18.27 -10.15
CA ALA A 63 7.89 -19.38 -11.08
C ALA A 63 9.28 -19.37 -11.74
N VAL A 64 9.77 -18.18 -12.13
CA VAL A 64 11.14 -18.01 -12.67
C VAL A 64 12.18 -18.39 -11.62
N ARG A 65 12.00 -18.03 -10.34
CA ARG A 65 12.92 -18.39 -9.26
C ARG A 65 13.01 -19.90 -9.03
N ASP A 66 11.86 -20.57 -8.90
CA ASP A 66 11.80 -21.96 -8.43
C ASP A 66 11.91 -22.99 -9.59
N TYR A 67 11.54 -22.60 -10.82
CA TYR A 67 11.47 -23.48 -11.99
C TYR A 67 12.17 -22.95 -13.25
N GLY A 68 12.58 -21.68 -13.30
CA GLY A 68 13.17 -21.07 -14.49
C GLY A 68 14.63 -21.45 -14.78
N GLN A 69 15.25 -22.27 -13.93
CA GLN A 69 16.69 -22.54 -13.95
C GLN A 69 17.19 -23.05 -15.31
N ASP A 70 16.54 -24.07 -15.88
CA ASP A 70 16.95 -24.68 -17.15
C ASP A 70 16.90 -23.68 -18.33
N ILE A 71 15.92 -22.76 -18.30
CA ILE A 71 15.76 -21.71 -19.31
C ILE A 71 16.82 -20.61 -19.12
N LEU A 72 17.11 -20.26 -17.87
CA LEU A 72 18.08 -19.22 -17.53
C LEU A 72 19.53 -19.64 -17.84
N THR A 73 19.87 -20.93 -17.70
CA THR A 73 21.22 -21.44 -17.99
C THR A 73 21.61 -21.43 -19.46
N GLU A 74 20.63 -21.54 -20.36
CA GLU A 74 20.85 -21.48 -21.82
C GLU A 74 21.24 -20.08 -22.30
N MET A 75 20.90 -19.05 -21.52
CA MET A 75 21.26 -17.68 -21.83
C MET A 75 22.73 -17.42 -21.47
N LYS A 76 23.60 -17.39 -22.49
CA LYS A 76 25.04 -17.08 -22.35
C LYS A 76 25.36 -15.84 -21.51
N ARG A 77 24.43 -14.88 -21.44
CA ARG A 77 24.58 -13.61 -20.71
C ARG A 77 24.44 -13.74 -19.18
N LEU A 78 23.90 -14.85 -18.68
CA LEU A 78 23.73 -15.17 -17.25
C LEU A 78 24.83 -16.10 -16.71
N LYS A 79 25.79 -16.49 -17.57
CA LYS A 79 26.80 -17.51 -17.26
C LYS A 79 27.89 -17.05 -16.27
N GLU A 80 27.94 -15.75 -15.96
CA GLU A 80 28.96 -15.14 -15.10
C GLU A 80 28.62 -15.16 -13.61
N CYS A 81 27.46 -15.70 -13.18
CA CYS A 81 27.19 -15.68 -11.76
C CYS A 81 28.09 -16.63 -10.95
N LYS A 82 28.94 -16.02 -10.13
CA LYS A 82 29.96 -16.69 -9.29
C LYS A 82 29.38 -17.61 -8.21
N GLY A 83 28.07 -17.55 -7.95
CA GLY A 83 27.35 -18.34 -6.93
C GLY A 83 26.63 -19.59 -7.46
N GLY A 84 26.79 -19.98 -8.73
CA GLY A 84 26.18 -21.18 -9.28
C GLY A 84 24.67 -21.06 -9.57
N LYS A 85 23.94 -22.19 -9.50
CA LYS A 85 22.53 -22.31 -9.95
C LYS A 85 21.52 -21.41 -9.22
N GLU A 86 21.86 -20.99 -8.00
CA GLU A 86 20.93 -20.32 -7.08
C GLU A 86 20.89 -18.81 -7.31
N CYS A 87 22.01 -18.23 -7.74
CA CYS A 87 22.09 -16.85 -8.18
C CYS A 87 21.21 -16.58 -9.41
N LEU A 88 21.11 -17.53 -10.33
CA LEU A 88 20.26 -17.42 -11.53
C LEU A 88 18.80 -17.16 -11.15
N GLY A 89 18.31 -17.82 -10.10
CA GLY A 89 16.95 -17.62 -9.59
C GLY A 89 16.73 -16.19 -9.09
N ALA A 90 17.66 -15.65 -8.30
CA ALA A 90 17.60 -14.28 -7.80
C ALA A 90 17.67 -13.25 -8.95
N GLU A 91 18.56 -13.46 -9.91
CA GLU A 91 18.69 -12.62 -11.11
C GLU A 91 17.42 -12.65 -11.98
N GLY A 92 16.75 -13.81 -12.06
CA GLY A 92 15.47 -13.97 -12.75
C GLY A 92 14.34 -13.21 -12.07
N VAL A 93 14.24 -13.28 -10.74
CA VAL A 93 13.27 -12.49 -9.95
C VAL A 93 13.47 -10.99 -10.18
N LEU A 94 14.72 -10.52 -10.10
CA LEU A 94 15.04 -9.09 -10.29
C LEU A 94 14.66 -8.61 -11.70
N ARG A 95 14.82 -9.43 -12.74
CA ARG A 95 14.38 -9.09 -14.11
C ARG A 95 12.87 -8.95 -14.24
N VAL A 96 12.11 -9.92 -13.74
CA VAL A 96 10.64 -9.87 -13.77
C VAL A 96 10.14 -8.69 -12.95
N SER A 97 10.74 -8.45 -11.78
CA SER A 97 10.47 -7.30 -10.93
C SER A 97 10.77 -5.97 -11.63
N LEU A 98 11.91 -5.84 -12.32
CA LEU A 98 12.25 -4.63 -13.08
C LEU A 98 11.20 -4.33 -14.14
N GLY A 99 10.74 -5.34 -14.89
CA GLY A 99 9.67 -5.15 -15.86
C GLY A 99 8.36 -4.69 -15.24
N CYS A 100 7.98 -5.30 -14.11
CA CYS A 100 6.81 -4.91 -13.33
C CYS A 100 6.93 -3.47 -12.78
N PHE A 101 8.06 -3.13 -12.18
CA PHE A 101 8.38 -1.80 -11.69
C PHE A 101 8.27 -0.75 -12.81
N LEU A 102 8.90 -0.99 -13.96
CA LEU A 102 8.86 -0.06 -15.09
C LEU A 102 7.43 0.13 -15.60
N PHE A 103 6.63 -0.93 -15.67
CA PHE A 103 5.22 -0.83 -16.07
C PHE A 103 4.44 0.11 -15.15
N TYR A 104 4.48 -0.14 -13.84
CA TYR A 104 3.77 0.72 -12.87
C TYR A 104 4.38 2.12 -12.78
N PHE A 105 5.69 2.27 -12.95
CA PHE A 105 6.33 3.58 -12.93
C PHE A 105 5.96 4.43 -14.16
N ILE A 106 5.86 3.83 -15.35
CA ILE A 106 5.33 4.50 -16.54
C ILE A 106 3.86 4.89 -16.31
N MET A 107 3.06 4.01 -15.71
CA MET A 107 1.68 4.35 -15.34
C MET A 107 1.62 5.50 -14.32
N PHE A 108 2.51 5.54 -13.34
CA PHE A 108 2.65 6.65 -12.40
C PHE A 108 2.92 7.97 -13.11
N LEU A 109 3.92 8.02 -14.00
CA LEU A 109 4.28 9.23 -14.73
C LEU A 109 3.18 9.69 -15.70
N SER A 110 2.59 8.74 -16.44
CA SER A 110 1.55 9.05 -17.44
C SER A 110 0.20 9.47 -16.85
N THR A 111 -0.08 9.07 -15.60
CA THR A 111 -1.29 9.48 -14.87
C THR A 111 -1.07 10.67 -13.94
N ALA A 112 0.16 11.20 -13.84
CA ALA A 112 0.50 12.35 -13.00
C ALA A 112 -0.42 13.55 -13.31
N GLY A 113 -0.90 14.21 -12.26
CA GLY A 113 -1.78 15.39 -12.38
C GLY A 113 -3.22 15.10 -12.84
N THR A 114 -3.64 13.83 -12.92
CA THR A 114 -5.06 13.49 -13.16
C THR A 114 -5.86 13.83 -11.91
N SER A 115 -6.90 14.65 -12.07
CA SER A 115 -7.79 15.04 -10.96
C SER A 115 -9.26 14.81 -11.26
N LYS A 116 -9.66 14.82 -12.53
CA LYS A 116 -11.04 14.72 -12.97
C LYS A 116 -11.32 13.51 -13.85
N LEU A 117 -12.55 13.03 -13.80
CA LEU A 117 -13.10 12.04 -14.71
C LEU A 117 -13.19 12.60 -16.14
N HIS A 118 -13.12 11.73 -17.14
CA HIS A 118 -13.18 12.06 -18.59
C HIS A 118 -11.97 12.80 -19.17
N GLU A 119 -10.92 13.06 -18.39
CA GLU A 119 -9.64 13.53 -18.93
C GLU A 119 -8.92 12.42 -19.73
N ARG A 120 -8.09 12.81 -20.71
CA ARG A 120 -7.31 11.85 -21.51
C ARG A 120 -6.45 10.91 -20.65
N ARG A 121 -5.93 11.41 -19.52
CA ARG A 121 -5.12 10.64 -18.57
C ARG A 121 -5.95 9.63 -17.77
N GLU A 122 -7.20 9.96 -17.46
CA GLU A 122 -8.15 9.02 -16.84
C GLU A 122 -8.53 7.89 -17.82
N LEU A 123 -8.82 8.23 -19.07
CA LEU A 123 -9.07 7.25 -20.13
C LEU A 123 -7.87 6.31 -20.35
N TRP A 124 -6.65 6.85 -20.29
CA TRP A 124 -5.43 6.05 -20.29
C TRP A 124 -5.35 5.15 -19.06
N HIS A 125 -5.67 5.62 -17.85
CA HIS A 125 -5.66 4.79 -16.63
C HIS A 125 -6.68 3.65 -16.67
N SER A 126 -7.93 3.95 -17.04
CA SER A 126 -9.09 3.08 -16.87
C SER A 126 -9.43 2.22 -18.10
N GLY A 127 -8.93 2.60 -19.30
CA GLY A 127 -9.20 1.92 -20.58
C GLY A 127 -7.94 1.45 -21.31
N TRP A 128 -7.95 1.39 -22.65
CA TRP A 128 -6.77 1.11 -23.50
C TRP A 128 -5.98 -0.15 -23.08
N TRP A 129 -6.67 -1.18 -22.60
CA TRP A 129 -6.04 -2.36 -22.01
C TRP A 129 -5.15 -3.13 -22.99
N SER A 130 -5.54 -3.22 -24.26
CA SER A 130 -4.72 -3.89 -25.28
C SER A 130 -3.33 -3.27 -25.42
N ALA A 131 -3.24 -1.94 -25.44
CA ALA A 131 -1.96 -1.23 -25.50
C ALA A 131 -1.12 -1.47 -24.24
N LYS A 132 -1.76 -1.49 -23.06
CA LYS A 132 -1.07 -1.78 -21.79
C LYS A 132 -0.57 -3.20 -21.67
N ILE A 133 -1.33 -4.19 -22.15
CA ILE A 133 -0.89 -5.58 -22.14
C ILE A 133 0.33 -5.76 -23.05
N ILE A 134 0.34 -5.14 -24.24
CA ILE A 134 1.51 -5.14 -25.12
C ILE A 134 2.70 -4.46 -24.44
N MET A 135 2.48 -3.26 -23.87
CA MET A 135 3.51 -2.53 -23.12
C MET A 135 4.09 -3.39 -21.99
N MET A 136 3.23 -4.06 -21.22
CA MET A 136 3.61 -4.94 -20.13
C MET A 136 4.46 -6.12 -20.62
N LEU A 137 4.03 -6.83 -21.67
CA LEU A 137 4.79 -7.95 -22.24
C LEU A 137 6.18 -7.51 -22.70
N VAL A 138 6.28 -6.37 -23.40
CA VAL A 138 7.57 -5.80 -23.82
C VAL A 138 8.46 -5.48 -22.61
N LEU A 139 7.90 -4.83 -21.58
CA LEU A 139 8.64 -4.44 -20.38
C LEU A 139 9.08 -5.65 -19.54
N ILE A 140 8.38 -6.78 -19.60
CA ILE A 140 8.79 -8.03 -18.93
C ILE A 140 9.93 -8.70 -19.67
N LEU A 141 9.91 -8.70 -21.01
CA LEU A 141 10.92 -9.36 -21.82
C LEU A 141 12.22 -8.54 -21.92
N LEU A 142 12.11 -7.21 -21.93
CA LEU A 142 13.26 -6.30 -22.09
C LEU A 142 14.38 -6.53 -21.04
N PRO A 143 14.09 -6.69 -19.73
CA PRO A 143 15.11 -6.99 -18.71
C PRO A 143 15.94 -8.26 -18.98
N PHE A 144 15.40 -9.24 -19.71
CA PHE A 144 16.17 -10.44 -20.10
C PHE A 144 17.21 -10.14 -21.18
N LEU A 145 17.07 -9.02 -21.89
CA LEU A 145 18.06 -8.52 -22.84
C LEU A 145 19.13 -7.63 -22.19
N LEU A 146 19.01 -7.33 -20.89
CA LEU A 146 19.97 -6.48 -20.17
C LEU A 146 21.15 -7.30 -19.62
N PRO A 147 22.34 -6.70 -19.55
CA PRO A 147 23.51 -7.35 -18.94
C PRO A 147 23.36 -7.45 -17.41
N PRO A 148 23.98 -8.45 -16.76
CA PRO A 148 23.85 -8.69 -15.32
C PRO A 148 24.18 -7.48 -14.44
N GLN A 149 25.15 -6.66 -14.85
CA GLN A 149 25.59 -5.48 -14.10
C GLN A 149 24.46 -4.46 -13.89
N ILE A 150 23.54 -4.33 -14.87
CA ILE A 150 22.36 -3.46 -14.74
C ILE A 150 21.34 -4.07 -13.77
N ILE A 151 21.22 -5.39 -13.74
CA ILE A 151 20.29 -6.10 -12.86
C ILE A 151 20.79 -6.08 -11.41
N GLU A 152 22.09 -6.20 -11.19
CA GLU A 152 22.71 -6.01 -9.87
C GLU A 152 22.48 -4.58 -9.37
N PHE A 153 22.72 -3.58 -10.21
CA PHE A 153 22.43 -2.19 -9.88
C PHE A 153 20.94 -1.98 -9.55
N TYR A 154 20.04 -2.56 -10.34
CA TYR A 154 18.61 -2.54 -10.03
C TYR A 154 18.30 -3.24 -8.70
N GLY A 155 19.01 -4.31 -8.35
CA GLY A 155 18.91 -4.98 -7.05
C GLY A 155 19.12 -3.99 -5.90
N GLU A 156 20.18 -3.17 -5.94
CA GLU A 156 20.44 -2.13 -4.94
C GLU A 156 19.32 -1.07 -4.89
N VAL A 157 18.84 -0.63 -6.06
CA VAL A 157 17.70 0.30 -6.15
C VAL A 157 16.43 -0.34 -5.56
N ALA A 158 16.22 -1.63 -5.78
CA ALA A 158 15.08 -2.37 -5.28
C ALA A 158 15.14 -2.55 -3.75
N HIS A 159 16.33 -2.70 -3.14
CA HIS A 159 16.48 -2.65 -1.68
C HIS A 159 15.98 -1.32 -1.11
N PHE A 160 16.41 -0.21 -1.71
CA PHE A 160 15.95 1.12 -1.31
C PHE A 160 14.43 1.29 -1.51
N GLY A 161 13.91 0.90 -2.69
CA GLY A 161 12.49 0.99 -3.01
C GLY A 161 11.61 0.11 -2.12
N ALA A 162 12.10 -1.05 -1.69
CA ALA A 162 11.47 -1.91 -0.72
C ALA A 162 11.34 -1.23 0.66
N GLY A 163 12.39 -0.51 1.10
CA GLY A 163 12.34 0.33 2.30
C GLY A 163 11.31 1.46 2.20
N VAL A 164 11.22 2.11 1.03
CA VAL A 164 10.19 3.13 0.76
C VAL A 164 8.78 2.53 0.84
N PHE A 165 8.57 1.35 0.25
CA PHE A 165 7.28 0.66 0.31
C PHE A 165 6.87 0.35 1.77
N LEU A 166 7.79 -0.18 2.58
CA LEU A 166 7.55 -0.46 4.00
C LEU A 166 7.15 0.80 4.78
N LEU A 167 7.80 1.95 4.51
CA LEU A 167 7.46 3.22 5.13
C LEU A 167 6.05 3.71 4.73
N ILE A 168 5.71 3.62 3.44
CA ILE A 168 4.38 4.01 2.96
C ILE A 168 3.31 3.10 3.55
N GLN A 169 3.54 1.78 3.57
CA GLN A 169 2.65 0.80 4.17
C GLN A 169 2.44 1.08 5.67
N LEU A 170 3.52 1.41 6.39
CA LEU A 170 3.45 1.78 7.80
C LEU A 170 2.57 3.01 8.03
N VAL A 171 2.79 4.10 7.27
CA VAL A 171 1.98 5.31 7.37
C VAL A 171 0.50 5.00 7.07
N SER A 172 0.24 4.19 6.04
CA SER A 172 -1.11 3.76 5.68
C SER A 172 -1.80 2.98 6.80
N ILE A 173 -1.09 2.05 7.46
CA ILE A 173 -1.64 1.31 8.62
C ILE A 173 -1.98 2.25 9.78
N ILE A 174 -1.10 3.21 10.11
CA ILE A 174 -1.36 4.19 11.19
C ILE A 174 -2.57 5.06 10.85
N SER A 175 -2.68 5.50 9.60
CA SER A 175 -3.81 6.29 9.11
C SER A 175 -5.11 5.49 9.15
N PHE A 176 -5.09 4.24 8.72
CA PHE A 176 -6.24 3.34 8.81
C PHE A 176 -6.69 3.11 10.27
N ILE A 177 -5.76 2.83 11.19
CA ILE A 177 -6.07 2.67 12.62
C ILE A 177 -6.65 3.96 13.21
N THR A 178 -6.14 5.12 12.79
CA THR A 178 -6.64 6.43 13.25
C THR A 178 -8.03 6.71 12.67
N TRP A 179 -8.26 6.40 11.40
CA TRP A 179 -9.57 6.49 10.78
C TRP A 179 -10.60 5.58 11.47
N LEU A 180 -10.23 4.34 11.82
CA LEU A 180 -11.09 3.44 12.60
C LEU A 180 -11.47 4.05 13.95
N ASN A 181 -10.50 4.65 14.65
CA ASN A 181 -10.75 5.32 15.92
C ASN A 181 -11.69 6.52 15.77
N ASP A 182 -11.48 7.35 14.75
CA ASP A 182 -12.22 8.60 14.56
C ASP A 182 -13.64 8.36 14.00
N CYS A 183 -13.81 7.39 13.09
CA CYS A 183 -15.12 6.99 12.56
C CYS A 183 -16.08 6.61 13.70
N CYS A 184 -15.58 5.92 14.72
CA CYS A 184 -16.34 5.49 15.88
C CYS A 184 -16.65 6.60 16.90
N GLN A 185 -15.98 7.76 16.82
CA GLN A 185 -16.23 8.93 17.67
C GLN A 185 -17.26 9.90 17.07
N SER A 186 -17.67 9.72 15.82
CA SER A 186 -18.65 10.61 15.18
C SER A 186 -20.04 10.49 15.85
N GLU A 187 -20.67 11.64 16.13
CA GLU A 187 -21.76 11.86 17.10
C GLU A 187 -23.06 11.06 16.87
N LYS A 188 -23.16 10.24 15.82
CA LYS A 188 -24.42 9.61 15.40
C LYS A 188 -24.75 8.28 16.10
N TYR A 189 -23.80 7.62 16.79
CA TYR A 189 -23.97 6.29 17.40
C TYR A 189 -23.16 6.06 18.71
N ALA A 190 -23.12 7.06 19.60
CA ALA A 190 -22.14 7.17 20.69
C ALA A 190 -22.03 5.98 21.66
N ASP A 191 -23.13 5.43 22.19
CA ASP A 191 -23.04 4.49 23.33
C ASP A 191 -22.76 3.05 22.92
N ARG A 192 -23.48 2.51 21.91
CA ARG A 192 -23.19 1.14 21.41
C ARG A 192 -21.82 1.08 20.75
N CYS A 193 -21.41 2.11 20.02
CA CYS A 193 -20.10 2.11 19.35
C CYS A 193 -18.95 2.12 20.37
N ARG A 194 -19.09 2.88 21.47
CA ARG A 194 -18.07 2.94 22.52
C ARG A 194 -17.82 1.61 23.22
N ILE A 195 -18.87 0.83 23.51
CA ILE A 195 -18.72 -0.51 24.13
C ILE A 195 -18.03 -1.49 23.16
N HIS A 196 -18.45 -1.53 21.89
CA HIS A 196 -17.83 -2.40 20.88
C HIS A 196 -16.37 -2.03 20.63
N LEU A 197 -16.04 -0.73 20.65
CA LEU A 197 -14.68 -0.23 20.46
C LEU A 197 -13.78 -0.60 21.64
N MET A 198 -14.28 -0.47 22.88
CA MET A 198 -13.55 -0.90 24.07
C MET A 198 -13.33 -2.42 24.10
N LEU A 199 -14.33 -3.19 23.66
CA LEU A 199 -14.22 -4.64 23.54
C LEU A 199 -13.18 -5.03 22.48
N LEU A 200 -13.18 -4.36 21.33
CA LEU A 200 -12.21 -4.56 20.26
C LEU A 200 -10.78 -4.21 20.69
N ALA A 201 -10.60 -3.09 21.40
CA ALA A 201 -9.31 -2.72 21.99
C ALA A 201 -8.83 -3.78 22.99
N THR A 202 -9.72 -4.25 23.86
CA THR A 202 -9.38 -5.28 24.86
C THR A 202 -8.99 -6.59 24.19
N ALA A 203 -9.74 -7.03 23.18
CA ALA A 203 -9.43 -8.22 22.40
C ALA A 203 -8.06 -8.10 21.72
N ALA A 204 -7.73 -6.92 21.15
CA ALA A 204 -6.42 -6.68 20.55
C ALA A 204 -5.28 -6.86 21.56
N TYR A 205 -5.39 -6.30 22.78
CA TYR A 205 -4.37 -6.50 23.82
C TYR A 205 -4.25 -7.95 24.28
N VAL A 206 -5.38 -8.66 24.43
CA VAL A 206 -5.37 -10.08 24.80
C VAL A 206 -4.62 -10.89 23.73
N ILE A 207 -4.89 -10.65 22.45
CA ILE A 207 -4.20 -11.32 21.35
C ILE A 207 -2.69 -10.97 21.34
N CYS A 208 -2.32 -9.70 21.58
CA CYS A 208 -0.90 -9.31 21.71
C CYS A 208 -0.20 -10.10 22.82
N ILE A 209 -0.80 -10.16 24.01
CA ILE A 209 -0.23 -10.88 25.16
C ILE A 209 -0.10 -12.37 24.86
N LEU A 210 -1.14 -12.99 24.29
CA LEU A 210 -1.11 -14.40 23.88
C LEU A 210 -0.01 -14.66 22.84
N GLY A 211 0.12 -13.78 21.83
CA GLY A 211 1.17 -13.86 20.82
C GLY A 211 2.58 -13.81 21.43
N ILE A 212 2.81 -12.87 22.34
CA ILE A 212 4.08 -12.72 23.07
C ILE A 212 4.39 -13.98 23.90
N ILE A 213 3.42 -14.51 24.65
CA ILE A 213 3.59 -15.74 25.44
C ILE A 213 3.94 -16.92 24.53
N LEU A 214 3.20 -17.11 23.44
CA LEU A 214 3.48 -18.18 22.47
C LEU A 214 4.87 -18.04 21.85
N MET A 215 5.33 -16.81 21.58
CA MET A 215 6.67 -16.58 21.06
C MET A 215 7.76 -17.03 22.04
N TYR A 216 7.64 -16.73 23.34
CA TYR A 216 8.58 -17.25 24.34
C TYR A 216 8.55 -18.78 24.43
N ILE A 217 7.37 -19.40 24.38
CA ILE A 217 7.26 -20.87 24.50
C ILE A 217 7.89 -21.60 23.30
N TRP A 218 7.81 -21.02 22.09
CA TRP A 218 8.23 -21.70 20.85
C TRP A 218 9.61 -21.28 20.33
N TYR A 219 10.04 -20.04 20.56
CA TYR A 219 11.29 -19.50 20.00
C TYR A 219 12.39 -19.25 21.03
N THR A 220 12.10 -19.46 22.33
CA THR A 220 13.10 -19.38 23.41
C THR A 220 13.06 -20.62 24.31
N PRO A 221 13.32 -21.84 23.78
CA PRO A 221 13.30 -23.07 24.57
C PRO A 221 14.46 -23.16 25.58
N GLU A 222 15.58 -22.48 25.30
CA GLU A 222 16.79 -22.44 26.12
C GLU A 222 17.18 -20.98 26.40
N SER A 223 17.89 -20.73 27.51
CA SER A 223 18.44 -19.40 27.85
C SER A 223 19.57 -18.94 26.93
N SER A 224 20.09 -19.84 26.09
CA SER A 224 21.09 -19.58 25.06
C SER A 224 20.54 -18.75 23.88
N CYS A 225 19.22 -18.71 23.69
CA CYS A 225 18.53 -18.00 22.61
C CYS A 225 18.40 -16.49 22.87
N LEU A 226 19.52 -15.83 23.19
CA LEU A 226 19.56 -14.44 23.64
C LEU A 226 18.96 -13.45 22.63
N LEU A 227 19.16 -13.68 21.33
CA LEU A 227 18.67 -12.77 20.30
C LEU A 227 17.14 -12.76 20.23
N ASN A 228 16.51 -13.94 20.23
CA ASN A 228 15.06 -14.07 20.26
C ASN A 228 14.47 -13.52 21.57
N ILE A 229 15.13 -13.77 22.71
CA ILE A 229 14.74 -13.16 23.99
C ILE A 229 14.78 -11.63 23.89
N PHE A 230 15.84 -11.07 23.31
CA PHE A 230 15.99 -9.63 23.11
C PHE A 230 14.87 -9.06 22.22
N PHE A 231 14.60 -9.66 21.05
CA PHE A 231 13.54 -9.20 20.15
C PHE A 231 12.16 -9.19 20.83
N ILE A 232 11.78 -10.29 21.48
CA ILE A 232 10.47 -10.40 22.14
C ILE A 232 10.38 -9.44 23.33
N THR A 233 11.44 -9.33 24.15
CA THR A 233 11.48 -8.41 25.29
C THR A 233 11.37 -6.96 24.83
N TRP A 234 12.08 -6.60 23.76
CA TRP A 234 12.05 -5.26 23.21
C TRP A 234 10.68 -4.91 22.60
N THR A 235 10.02 -5.88 21.95
CA THR A 235 8.63 -5.74 21.48
C THR A 235 7.69 -5.33 22.61
N ILE A 236 7.82 -5.96 23.80
CA ILE A 236 7.04 -5.60 24.99
C ILE A 236 7.32 -4.15 25.41
N VAL A 237 8.60 -3.74 25.42
CA VAL A 237 8.99 -2.36 25.76
C VAL A 237 8.37 -1.37 24.77
N LEU A 238 8.39 -1.66 23.46
CA LEU A 238 7.78 -0.82 22.44
C LEU A 238 6.25 -0.74 22.60
N LEU A 239 5.58 -1.86 22.90
CA LEU A 239 4.14 -1.89 23.18
C LEU A 239 3.79 -0.98 24.37
N GLN A 240 4.56 -1.06 25.45
CA GLN A 240 4.36 -0.23 26.64
C GLN A 240 4.64 1.25 26.37
N LEU A 241 5.68 1.56 25.58
CA LEU A 241 5.99 2.91 25.14
C LEU A 241 4.83 3.52 24.34
N MET A 242 4.34 2.81 23.31
CA MET A 242 3.22 3.28 22.49
C MET A 242 1.95 3.49 23.32
N THR A 243 1.65 2.57 24.23
CA THR A 243 0.52 2.67 25.16
C THR A 243 0.66 3.90 26.06
N SER A 244 1.85 4.11 26.63
CA SER A 244 2.14 5.26 27.50
C SER A 244 1.99 6.59 26.76
N VAL A 245 2.50 6.68 25.52
CA VAL A 245 2.35 7.87 24.67
C VAL A 245 0.88 8.16 24.36
N SER A 246 0.09 7.14 24.05
CA SER A 246 -1.33 7.29 23.74
C SER A 246 -2.19 7.73 24.92
N LEU A 247 -1.89 7.22 26.12
CA LEU A 247 -2.63 7.51 27.35
C LEU A 247 -2.16 8.78 28.05
N HIS A 248 -1.02 9.33 27.65
CA HIS A 248 -0.51 10.55 28.23
C HIS A 248 -1.60 11.65 28.15
N PRO A 249 -1.89 12.40 29.25
CA PRO A 249 -2.96 13.41 29.29
C PRO A 249 -2.88 14.45 28.17
N LYS A 250 -1.65 14.73 27.71
CA LYS A 250 -1.43 15.61 26.56
C LYS A 250 -1.83 14.97 25.24
N VAL A 251 -1.86 13.66 25.02
CA VAL A 251 -2.26 13.04 23.75
C VAL A 251 -3.72 12.60 23.80
N ASN A 252 -4.11 11.81 24.82
CA ASN A 252 -5.46 11.25 25.00
C ASN A 252 -6.02 10.54 23.75
N ALA A 253 -5.21 9.69 23.11
CA ALA A 253 -5.63 8.91 21.93
C ALA A 253 -6.41 7.63 22.26
N GLY A 254 -6.63 7.35 23.56
CA GLY A 254 -7.31 6.15 24.04
C GLY A 254 -6.48 4.87 23.88
N PHE A 255 -7.08 3.73 24.25
CA PHE A 255 -6.41 2.42 24.27
C PHE A 255 -6.50 1.67 22.92
N LEU A 256 -7.44 2.03 22.05
CA LEU A 256 -7.68 1.33 20.78
C LEU A 256 -6.49 1.45 19.82
N THR A 257 -6.02 2.69 19.61
CA THR A 257 -4.93 2.99 18.68
C THR A 257 -3.62 2.26 19.03
N PRO A 258 -3.11 2.27 20.28
CA PRO A 258 -1.94 1.49 20.65
C PRO A 258 -2.21 -0.03 20.69
N GLY A 259 -3.44 -0.49 20.91
CA GLY A 259 -3.80 -1.90 20.88
C GLY A 259 -3.67 -2.52 19.48
N PHE A 260 -4.22 -1.86 18.46
CA PHE A 260 -4.06 -2.31 17.06
C PHE A 260 -2.64 -2.14 16.55
N MET A 261 -1.96 -1.07 16.94
CA MET A 261 -0.55 -0.89 16.62
C MET A 261 0.30 -2.00 17.27
N GLY A 262 -0.07 -2.41 18.48
CA GLY A 262 0.52 -3.54 19.18
C GLY A 262 0.40 -4.86 18.41
N LEU A 263 -0.77 -5.15 17.83
CA LEU A 263 -0.97 -6.35 17.00
C LEU A 263 -0.01 -6.36 15.80
N TYR A 264 0.15 -5.20 15.16
CA TYR A 264 1.06 -5.05 14.02
C TYR A 264 2.53 -5.26 14.43
N VAL A 265 2.97 -4.64 15.52
CA VAL A 265 4.34 -4.77 16.04
C VAL A 265 4.64 -6.21 16.49
N VAL A 266 3.71 -6.85 17.22
CA VAL A 266 3.84 -8.27 17.62
C VAL A 266 3.90 -9.18 16.39
N PHE A 267 3.11 -8.90 15.35
CA PHE A 267 3.18 -9.64 14.09
C PHE A 267 4.53 -9.45 13.37
N LEU A 268 5.09 -8.23 13.36
CA LEU A 268 6.41 -7.97 12.78
C LEU A 268 7.52 -8.72 13.50
N CYS A 269 7.53 -8.70 14.84
CA CYS A 269 8.47 -9.49 15.64
C CYS A 269 8.33 -10.99 15.35
N TRP A 270 7.10 -11.52 15.39
CA TRP A 270 6.86 -12.94 15.08
C TRP A 270 7.36 -13.32 13.69
N SER A 271 7.08 -12.48 12.70
CA SER A 271 7.54 -12.70 11.34
C SER A 271 9.07 -12.59 11.21
N ALA A 272 9.73 -11.73 11.97
CA ALA A 272 11.18 -11.60 11.97
C ALA A 272 11.87 -12.86 12.51
N ILE A 273 11.37 -13.40 13.63
CA ILE A 273 11.88 -14.63 14.23
C ILE A 273 11.64 -15.82 13.29
N ARG A 274 10.50 -15.86 12.59
CA ARG A 274 10.21 -16.89 11.57
C ARG A 274 11.12 -16.81 10.34
N SER A 275 11.74 -15.66 10.09
CA SER A 275 12.68 -15.44 9.01
C SER A 275 14.12 -15.87 9.35
N GLU A 276 14.39 -16.25 10.60
CA GLU A 276 15.71 -16.74 11.00
C GLU A 276 16.15 -17.96 10.16
N PRO A 277 17.44 -18.07 9.81
CA PRO A 277 17.91 -19.20 9.03
C PRO A 277 17.78 -20.51 9.81
N PRO A 278 17.48 -21.63 9.13
CA PRO A 278 17.10 -22.90 9.75
C PRO A 278 18.23 -23.63 10.50
N GLU A 279 19.47 -23.12 10.46
CA GLU A 279 20.62 -23.68 11.16
C GLU A 279 20.65 -23.30 12.65
N GLU A 280 19.83 -22.30 13.06
CA GLU A 280 19.66 -21.86 14.45
C GLU A 280 18.75 -22.83 15.24
N LYS A 281 19.20 -23.25 16.43
CA LYS A 281 18.51 -24.25 17.27
C LYS A 281 17.33 -23.69 18.09
N CYS A 282 17.07 -22.39 17.99
CA CYS A 282 16.14 -21.69 18.87
C CYS A 282 14.65 -21.92 18.55
N ILE A 283 14.33 -22.62 17.46
CA ILE A 283 12.96 -23.02 17.15
C ILE A 283 12.68 -24.37 17.82
N ARG A 284 11.68 -24.41 18.71
CA ARG A 284 11.19 -25.67 19.27
C ARG A 284 10.72 -26.57 18.13
N LYS A 285 11.42 -27.69 17.88
CA LYS A 285 11.05 -28.66 16.85
C LYS A 285 9.70 -29.29 17.21
N ALA A 286 8.63 -28.81 16.59
CA ALA A 286 7.36 -29.52 16.58
C ALA A 286 7.54 -30.78 15.72
N GLN A 287 7.47 -31.94 16.36
CA GLN A 287 7.56 -33.25 15.71
C GLN A 287 6.40 -33.39 14.71
N SER A 288 6.64 -33.08 13.44
CA SER A 288 5.69 -33.26 12.34
C SER A 288 6.40 -33.92 11.17
N ALA A 289 6.68 -35.22 11.34
CA ALA A 289 6.96 -36.10 10.23
C ALA A 289 5.77 -36.09 9.25
N ALA A 290 6.05 -35.96 7.95
CA ALA A 290 5.15 -36.10 6.80
C ALA A 290 4.17 -34.95 6.42
N HIS A 291 3.93 -33.90 7.22
CA HIS A 291 3.01 -32.78 6.86
C HIS A 291 3.68 -31.43 6.52
N GLY A 292 5.01 -31.34 6.58
CA GLY A 292 5.75 -30.08 6.45
C GLY A 292 5.60 -29.39 5.08
N ASP A 293 5.61 -30.15 3.99
CA ASP A 293 5.66 -29.57 2.64
C ASP A 293 4.38 -28.80 2.27
N TRP A 294 3.19 -29.36 2.57
CA TRP A 294 1.92 -28.69 2.28
C TRP A 294 1.73 -27.40 3.11
N LEU A 295 2.19 -27.40 4.37
CA LEU A 295 2.14 -26.20 5.22
C LEU A 295 3.04 -25.09 4.69
N THR A 296 4.21 -25.42 4.12
CA THR A 296 5.07 -24.40 3.49
C THR A 296 4.43 -23.80 2.25
N ILE A 297 3.77 -24.62 1.41
CA ILE A 297 3.03 -24.16 0.23
C ILE A 297 1.88 -23.23 0.65
N ILE A 298 1.06 -23.64 1.62
CA ILE A 298 -0.03 -22.79 2.13
C ILE A 298 0.53 -21.47 2.66
N SER A 299 1.58 -21.52 3.47
CA SER A 299 2.18 -20.32 4.06
C SER A 299 2.71 -19.36 3.00
N PHE A 300 3.32 -19.91 1.95
CA PHE A 300 3.77 -19.14 0.79
C PHE A 300 2.61 -18.46 0.06
N VAL A 301 1.55 -19.20 -0.27
CA VAL A 301 0.37 -18.64 -0.96
C VAL A 301 -0.28 -17.54 -0.13
N VAL A 302 -0.45 -17.77 1.17
CA VAL A 302 -0.98 -16.77 2.11
C VAL A 302 -0.09 -15.53 2.13
N ALA A 303 1.24 -15.69 2.18
CA ALA A 303 2.17 -14.56 2.15
C ALA A 303 2.04 -13.75 0.85
N VAL A 304 2.02 -14.40 -0.31
CA VAL A 304 1.84 -13.72 -1.62
C VAL A 304 0.52 -12.93 -1.65
N ILE A 305 -0.57 -13.55 -1.24
CA ILE A 305 -1.88 -12.89 -1.19
C ILE A 305 -1.85 -11.70 -0.21
N ALA A 306 -1.26 -11.87 0.97
CA ALA A 306 -1.14 -10.81 1.97
C ALA A 306 -0.37 -9.60 1.43
N ILE A 307 0.72 -9.81 0.69
CA ILE A 307 1.51 -8.72 0.10
C ILE A 307 0.73 -8.00 -1.00
N VAL A 308 -0.02 -8.73 -1.83
CA VAL A 308 -0.89 -8.13 -2.86
C VAL A 308 -2.00 -7.31 -2.22
N ILE A 309 -2.67 -7.84 -1.19
CA ILE A 309 -3.71 -7.11 -0.46
C ILE A 309 -3.13 -5.88 0.23
N ALA A 310 -1.97 -5.99 0.85
CA ALA A 310 -1.27 -4.86 1.46
C ALA A 310 -0.96 -3.77 0.44
N THR A 311 -0.34 -4.14 -0.70
CA THR A 311 -0.02 -3.21 -1.80
C THR A 311 -1.28 -2.53 -2.34
N PHE A 312 -2.34 -3.31 -2.58
CA PHE A 312 -3.62 -2.80 -3.08
C PHE A 312 -4.26 -1.81 -2.08
N SER A 313 -4.31 -2.19 -0.80
CA SER A 313 -4.92 -1.39 0.27
C SER A 313 -4.14 -0.09 0.50
N THR A 314 -2.81 -0.16 0.50
CA THR A 314 -1.95 1.02 0.59
C THR A 314 -2.10 1.93 -0.64
N GLY A 315 -2.23 1.36 -1.85
CA GLY A 315 -2.40 2.14 -3.07
C GLY A 315 -3.71 2.92 -3.13
N ILE A 316 -4.79 2.39 -2.54
CA ILE A 316 -6.10 3.10 -2.49
C ILE A 316 -6.15 4.15 -1.37
N ASP A 317 -5.28 4.07 -0.36
CA ASP A 317 -5.18 5.01 0.77
C ASP A 317 -4.57 6.39 0.40
N SER A 318 -4.60 6.72 -0.89
CA SER A 318 -4.11 7.98 -1.46
C SER A 318 -4.68 9.25 -0.81
N LYS A 319 -5.86 9.19 -0.18
CA LYS A 319 -6.46 10.32 0.54
C LYS A 319 -5.57 10.80 1.71
N CYS A 320 -4.73 9.93 2.26
CA CYS A 320 -3.75 10.30 3.29
C CYS A 320 -2.61 11.19 2.77
N PHE A 321 -2.31 11.13 1.46
CA PHE A 321 -1.21 11.87 0.83
C PHE A 321 -1.68 12.99 -0.09
N GLN A 322 -2.98 13.10 -0.35
CA GLN A 322 -3.57 14.24 -1.02
C GLN A 322 -3.60 15.42 -0.07
N PHE A 323 -2.71 16.39 -0.26
CA PHE A 323 -2.70 17.68 0.44
C PHE A 323 -3.92 18.57 0.12
N LYS A 324 -5.00 18.02 -0.46
CA LYS A 324 -6.21 18.77 -0.81
C LYS A 324 -7.09 18.90 0.44
N LYS A 325 -6.90 20.05 1.09
CA LYS A 325 -7.56 20.52 2.30
C LYS A 325 -9.02 20.90 1.97
N ASP A 326 -9.99 20.26 2.62
CA ASP A 326 -11.36 20.77 2.88
C ASP A 326 -12.17 21.36 1.70
N GLU A 327 -12.02 20.87 0.46
CA GLU A 327 -13.01 21.15 -0.61
C GLU A 327 -13.93 19.94 -0.79
N SER A 328 -15.24 20.17 -0.82
CA SER A 328 -16.26 19.14 -1.09
C SER A 328 -15.89 18.34 -2.36
N GLU A 329 -15.73 17.02 -2.24
CA GLU A 329 -15.53 16.10 -3.37
C GLU A 329 -16.63 16.36 -4.40
N LYS A 330 -16.24 16.74 -5.63
CA LYS A 330 -17.18 16.96 -6.73
C LYS A 330 -17.46 15.62 -7.40
N GLU A 331 -18.64 15.48 -8.00
CA GLU A 331 -19.03 14.25 -8.70
C GLU A 331 -18.09 13.89 -9.87
N ASP A 332 -17.35 14.87 -10.40
CA ASP A 332 -16.35 14.67 -11.45
C ASP A 332 -14.93 14.35 -10.95
N ASP A 333 -14.69 14.29 -9.63
CA ASP A 333 -13.37 13.96 -9.09
C ASP A 333 -13.05 12.46 -9.22
N VAL A 334 -11.77 12.13 -9.43
CA VAL A 334 -11.32 10.72 -9.48
C VAL A 334 -11.44 10.04 -8.12
N PRO A 335 -11.79 8.73 -8.06
CA PRO A 335 -12.11 8.05 -6.79
C PRO A 335 -10.90 7.82 -5.88
N TYR A 336 -9.68 7.87 -6.41
CA TYR A 336 -8.42 7.76 -5.69
C TYR A 336 -7.29 8.39 -6.52
N GLY A 337 -6.17 8.74 -5.89
CA GLY A 337 -5.01 9.27 -6.58
C GLY A 337 -4.32 8.21 -7.44
N TYR A 338 -4.60 8.19 -8.74
CA TYR A 338 -3.99 7.24 -9.68
C TYR A 338 -2.46 7.23 -9.66
N PRO A 339 -1.76 8.39 -9.60
CA PRO A 339 -0.30 8.38 -9.53
C PRO A 339 0.19 7.66 -8.28
N PHE A 340 -0.35 8.02 -7.11
CA PHE A 340 0.05 7.40 -5.85
C PHE A 340 -0.23 5.90 -5.85
N PHE A 341 -1.38 5.47 -6.36
CA PHE A 341 -1.70 4.05 -6.53
C PHE A 341 -0.62 3.32 -7.34
N HIS A 342 -0.26 3.83 -8.52
CA HIS A 342 0.76 3.19 -9.36
C HIS A 342 2.16 3.25 -8.72
N PHE A 343 2.49 4.32 -8.01
CA PHE A 343 3.75 4.43 -7.27
C PHE A 343 3.88 3.39 -6.15
N VAL A 344 2.79 3.12 -5.42
CA VAL A 344 2.75 2.06 -4.41
C VAL A 344 2.94 0.68 -5.05
N PHE A 345 2.33 0.41 -6.20
CA PHE A 345 2.55 -0.84 -6.92
C PHE A 345 3.97 -0.98 -7.48
N ALA A 346 4.57 0.12 -7.96
CA ALA A 346 5.96 0.12 -8.43
C ALA A 346 6.94 -0.22 -7.31
N THR A 347 6.83 0.46 -6.17
CA THR A 347 7.65 0.16 -4.98
C THR A 347 7.31 -1.20 -4.34
N GLY A 348 6.05 -1.63 -4.44
CA GLY A 348 5.61 -2.97 -4.05
C GLY A 348 6.24 -4.08 -4.90
N ALA A 349 6.48 -3.85 -6.19
CA ALA A 349 7.19 -4.80 -7.07
C ALA A 349 8.66 -4.98 -6.66
N MET A 350 9.31 -3.91 -6.19
CA MET A 350 10.65 -3.96 -5.61
C MET A 350 10.65 -4.70 -4.27
N TYR A 351 9.70 -4.38 -3.39
CA TYR A 351 9.53 -5.06 -2.10
C TYR A 351 9.34 -6.56 -2.28
N PHE A 352 8.37 -7.00 -3.10
CA PHE A 352 8.11 -8.42 -3.33
C PHE A 352 9.32 -9.17 -3.89
N ALA A 353 10.12 -8.53 -4.75
CA ALA A 353 11.35 -9.12 -5.25
C ALA A 353 12.37 -9.36 -4.14
N MET A 354 12.55 -8.39 -3.23
CA MET A 354 13.41 -8.56 -2.05
C MET A 354 12.94 -9.73 -1.18
N LEU A 355 11.64 -9.89 -1.03
CA LEU A 355 11.09 -11.01 -0.26
C LEU A 355 11.40 -12.37 -0.90
N LEU A 356 11.27 -12.46 -2.23
CA LEU A 356 11.56 -13.69 -2.96
C LEU A 356 13.06 -14.04 -2.97
N ILE A 357 13.96 -13.07 -2.89
CA ILE A 357 15.41 -13.33 -2.84
C ILE A 357 15.96 -13.32 -1.40
N GLY A 358 15.11 -13.19 -0.37
CA GLY A 358 15.55 -13.17 1.02
C GLY A 358 16.43 -11.97 1.38
N TRP A 359 16.25 -10.83 0.68
CA TRP A 359 17.05 -9.60 0.86
C TRP A 359 18.55 -9.80 0.66
N ASN A 360 18.95 -10.86 -0.04
CA ASN A 360 20.35 -11.14 -0.34
C ASN A 360 20.43 -11.91 -1.65
N SER A 361 20.95 -11.27 -2.69
CA SER A 361 21.12 -11.86 -4.03
C SER A 361 22.08 -13.07 -4.06
N HIS A 362 22.92 -13.23 -3.02
CA HIS A 362 23.89 -14.31 -2.92
C HIS A 362 23.44 -15.45 -2.00
N HIS A 363 22.31 -15.32 -1.31
CA HIS A 363 21.82 -16.34 -0.38
C HIS A 363 20.81 -17.27 -1.06
N SER A 364 20.91 -18.57 -0.79
CA SER A 364 20.04 -19.59 -1.36
C SER A 364 18.64 -19.54 -0.71
N MET A 365 17.60 -19.40 -1.52
CA MET A 365 16.20 -19.51 -1.07
C MET A 365 15.65 -20.89 -1.43
N LYS A 366 15.04 -21.58 -0.46
CA LYS A 366 14.36 -22.86 -0.71
C LYS A 366 13.08 -22.65 -1.51
N LYS A 367 12.70 -23.64 -2.32
CA LYS A 367 11.41 -23.63 -3.03
C LYS A 367 10.25 -23.42 -2.06
N TRP A 368 9.23 -22.69 -2.50
CA TRP A 368 8.05 -22.37 -1.68
C TRP A 368 8.36 -21.63 -0.37
N THR A 369 9.53 -20.97 -0.29
CA THR A 369 9.86 -20.08 0.83
C THR A 369 9.97 -18.64 0.37
N ILE A 370 9.77 -17.71 1.30
CA ILE A 370 9.87 -16.27 1.11
C ILE A 370 10.49 -15.69 2.39
N ASP A 371 11.29 -14.64 2.27
CA ASP A 371 11.81 -13.89 3.42
C ASP A 371 12.63 -14.70 4.44
N VAL A 372 13.45 -15.65 4.00
CA VAL A 372 14.32 -16.42 4.90
C VAL A 372 15.75 -15.86 4.84
N GLY A 373 16.32 -15.54 6.00
CA GLY A 373 17.69 -15.07 6.15
C GLY A 373 17.82 -13.93 7.16
N TRP A 374 19.03 -13.74 7.68
CA TRP A 374 19.33 -12.70 8.67
C TRP A 374 18.97 -11.29 8.21
N THR A 375 19.19 -10.97 6.94
CA THR A 375 18.82 -9.65 6.40
C THR A 375 17.31 -9.43 6.49
N SER A 376 16.50 -10.44 6.13
CA SER A 376 15.03 -10.39 6.26
C SER A 376 14.59 -10.18 7.72
N THR A 377 15.19 -10.93 8.66
CA THR A 377 14.93 -10.79 10.10
C THR A 377 15.18 -9.35 10.56
N TRP A 378 16.36 -8.80 10.25
CA TRP A 378 16.71 -7.44 10.68
C TRP A 378 15.85 -6.36 10.02
N VAL A 379 15.49 -6.49 8.74
CA VAL A 379 14.59 -5.55 8.08
C VAL A 379 13.23 -5.48 8.80
N ARG A 380 12.70 -6.62 9.23
CA ARG A 380 11.43 -6.70 9.97
C ARG A 380 11.53 -6.09 11.37
N ILE A 381 12.61 -6.36 12.10
CA ILE A 381 12.87 -5.76 13.43
C ILE A 381 13.06 -4.24 13.32
N VAL A 382 13.83 -3.76 12.34
CA VAL A 382 13.99 -2.31 12.12
C VAL A 382 12.67 -1.68 11.71
N ASN A 383 11.87 -2.33 10.86
CA ASN A 383 10.53 -1.87 10.51
C ASN A 383 9.61 -1.78 11.74
N GLU A 384 9.70 -2.73 12.67
CA GLU A 384 8.97 -2.69 13.94
C GLU A 384 9.36 -1.48 14.80
N TRP A 385 10.66 -1.19 14.91
CA TRP A 385 11.16 -0.04 15.68
C TRP A 385 10.73 1.28 15.04
N LEU A 386 10.84 1.39 13.71
CA LEU A 386 10.35 2.53 12.95
C LEU A 386 8.84 2.69 13.12
N ALA A 387 8.09 1.59 13.15
CA ALA A 387 6.65 1.60 13.37
C ALA A 387 6.29 2.24 14.71
N ALA A 388 6.92 1.79 15.80
CA ALA A 388 6.71 2.37 17.12
C ALA A 388 7.15 3.85 17.21
N ALA A 389 8.27 4.20 16.56
CA ALA A 389 8.79 5.56 16.54
C ALA A 389 7.87 6.52 15.77
N VAL A 390 7.51 6.18 14.53
CA VAL A 390 6.61 6.98 13.66
C VAL A 390 5.24 7.13 14.31
N TYR A 391 4.69 6.05 14.90
CA TYR A 391 3.44 6.12 15.64
C TYR A 391 3.51 7.13 16.80
N SER A 392 4.54 6.99 17.63
CA SER A 392 4.74 7.85 18.81
C SER A 392 4.95 9.31 18.42
N GLN A 393 5.73 9.57 17.36
CA GLN A 393 5.94 10.92 16.83
C GLN A 393 4.65 11.51 16.25
N THR A 394 3.93 10.74 15.44
CA THR A 394 2.66 11.17 14.83
C THR A 394 1.67 11.59 15.91
N LYS A 395 1.43 10.74 16.92
CA LYS A 395 0.47 11.06 18.00
C LYS A 395 0.89 12.27 18.84
N LYS A 396 2.20 12.50 19.05
CA LYS A 396 2.71 13.72 19.69
C LYS A 396 2.50 14.95 18.81
N MET A 397 2.78 14.86 17.51
CA MET A 397 2.71 15.98 16.56
C MET A 397 1.26 16.40 16.22
N THR A 398 0.32 15.46 16.08
CA THR A 398 -1.09 15.76 15.77
C THR A 398 -1.72 16.74 16.77
N LYS A 399 -1.20 16.83 18.00
CA LYS A 399 -1.67 17.81 18.98
C LYS A 399 -0.76 19.03 19.17
N LEU A 400 0.51 18.98 18.75
CA LEU A 400 1.38 20.17 18.74
C LEU A 400 1.05 21.11 17.57
N HIS A 401 0.51 20.58 16.46
CA HIS A 401 0.09 21.37 15.30
C HIS A 401 -1.41 21.75 15.31
N LYS A 402 -2.27 21.01 16.02
CA LYS A 402 -3.68 21.42 16.26
C LYS A 402 -3.84 22.85 16.81
N PRO A 403 -3.01 23.35 17.75
CA PRO A 403 -3.13 24.75 18.18
C PRO A 403 -2.72 25.73 17.08
N PHE A 404 -1.77 25.42 16.19
CA PHE A 404 -1.41 26.33 15.10
C PHE A 404 -2.52 26.44 14.03
N THR A 405 -3.17 25.33 13.69
CA THR A 405 -4.29 25.36 12.73
C THR A 405 -5.57 25.92 13.34
N LEU A 406 -5.83 25.71 14.64
CA LEU A 406 -6.96 26.32 15.34
C LEU A 406 -6.75 27.79 15.67
N ILE A 407 -5.52 28.24 15.97
CA ILE A 407 -5.19 29.66 16.17
C ILE A 407 -5.31 30.39 14.82
N ALA A 408 -4.79 29.82 13.72
CA ALA A 408 -5.00 30.38 12.38
C ALA A 408 -6.50 30.42 11.99
N LYS A 409 -7.29 29.38 12.34
CA LYS A 409 -8.75 29.36 12.07
C LYS A 409 -9.53 30.32 12.98
N ARG A 410 -9.10 30.52 14.23
CA ARG A 410 -9.71 31.46 15.19
C ARG A 410 -9.36 32.91 14.84
N GLU A 411 -8.12 33.21 14.47
CA GLU A 411 -7.73 34.53 13.98
C GLU A 411 -8.41 34.85 12.64
N PHE A 412 -8.57 33.87 11.73
CA PHE A 412 -9.29 34.08 10.47
C PHE A 412 -10.82 34.24 10.64
N LEU A 413 -11.42 33.63 11.66
CA LEU A 413 -12.84 33.82 12.01
C LEU A 413 -13.08 35.12 12.80
N GLU A 414 -12.18 35.52 13.69
CA GLU A 414 -12.26 36.83 14.36
C GLU A 414 -11.96 38.00 13.40
N PHE A 415 -11.12 37.80 12.38
CA PHE A 415 -10.89 38.80 11.33
C PHE A 415 -12.12 38.99 10.42
N ASN A 416 -12.89 37.92 10.18
CA ASN A 416 -14.14 38.00 9.39
C ASN A 416 -15.37 38.50 10.18
N PHE A 417 -15.30 38.59 11.51
CA PHE A 417 -16.39 39.12 12.34
C PHE A 417 -16.18 40.57 12.80
N LYS A 418 -15.07 41.22 12.40
CA LYS A 418 -14.76 42.62 12.76
C LYS A 418 -14.77 43.60 11.58
N SER A 419 -15.23 43.16 10.40
CA SER A 419 -15.62 44.03 9.29
C SER A 419 -17.14 44.21 9.31
N ASP A 420 -17.56 45.41 9.77
CA ASP A 420 -18.88 46.01 9.95
C ASP A 420 -20.17 45.34 9.39
N PRO A 421 -21.31 45.52 10.09
CA PRO A 421 -22.62 45.06 9.62
C PRO A 421 -23.10 45.91 8.45
N ILE A 422 -23.31 45.28 7.29
CA ILE A 422 -24.05 45.88 6.19
C ILE A 422 -25.50 46.09 6.66
N ARG A 423 -25.89 47.37 6.82
CA ARG A 423 -27.29 47.80 6.97
C ARG A 423 -28.12 47.21 5.85
N VAL A 424 -29.04 46.32 6.21
CA VAL A 424 -30.18 45.96 5.37
C VAL A 424 -31.12 47.17 5.34
N TYR A 425 -31.16 47.86 4.20
CA TYR A 425 -32.18 48.88 3.91
C TYR A 425 -33.50 48.17 3.63
N ILE A 426 -34.48 48.32 4.51
CA ILE A 426 -35.88 47.95 4.27
C ILE A 426 -36.57 49.21 3.70
N PRO A 427 -37.13 49.19 2.48
CA PRO A 427 -37.96 50.30 2.02
C PRO A 427 -39.37 50.17 2.62
N GLU A 428 -39.79 51.22 3.33
CA GLU A 428 -41.17 51.40 3.79
C GLU A 428 -42.15 51.38 2.61
N LYS A 429 -43.20 50.57 2.72
CA LYS A 429 -44.41 50.70 1.90
C LYS A 429 -45.18 51.93 2.40
N GLY A 430 -45.21 52.98 1.59
CA GLY A 430 -46.14 54.09 1.75
C GLY A 430 -47.57 53.67 1.39
N HIS A 431 -48.48 53.97 2.30
CA HIS A 431 -49.92 54.01 2.07
C HIS A 431 -50.28 55.15 1.11
N PHE A 432 -51.08 54.84 0.08
CA PHE A 432 -52.24 55.61 -0.34
C PHE A 432 -53.27 54.66 -0.96
#